data_AF-A0A6M0AQK8-F1
#
_entry.id   AF-A0A6M0AQK8-F1
#
_cell.length_a   1.000
_cell.length_b   1.000
_cell.length_c   1.000
_cell.angle_alpha   90.00
_cell.angle_beta   90.00
_cell.angle_gamma   90.00
#
_symmetry.space_group_name_H-M   'P 1'
#
loop_
_entity.id
_entity.type
_entity.pdbx_description
1 polymer ?
#
loop_
_entity_poly.entity_id
_entity_poly.type
_entity_poly.pdbx_seq_one_letter_code
_entity_poly.pdbx_strand_id
1 'polypeptide(L)'
;MTNPKLVKRIITCQGTIQLVTALSVLSYREKEQNDLTIKYQDYLVIYHLYSPPGQIDEFAAFIKKIAELVGEWHKIVYITPEQLSDIESRLDYSSPSKIFRIVHEMVGTNRADEIYLCRNWMFGNQLLINTYKSGLKICY
;
A
#
# COMPACT_ATOMS: atom_id res chain seq x y z
N MET A 1 -13.28 -29.17 6.85
CA MET A 1 -13.35 -27.80 6.30
C MET A 1 -11.92 -27.28 6.23
N THR A 2 -11.39 -27.05 5.03
CA THR A 2 -10.07 -26.44 4.85
C THR A 2 -10.15 -24.98 5.27
N ASN A 3 -9.23 -24.53 6.11
CA ASN A 3 -9.18 -23.12 6.49
C ASN A 3 -8.92 -22.28 5.25
N PRO A 4 -9.64 -21.16 5.07
CA PRO A 4 -9.44 -20.30 3.91
C PRO A 4 -8.00 -19.77 3.89
N LYS A 5 -7.37 -19.76 2.71
CA LYS A 5 -6.04 -19.21 2.50
C LYS A 5 -6.10 -17.70 2.65
N LEU A 6 -5.36 -17.16 3.62
CA LEU A 6 -5.26 -15.72 3.83
C LEU A 6 -4.20 -15.11 2.92
N VAL A 7 -4.61 -14.19 2.05
CA VAL A 7 -3.72 -13.44 1.14
C VAL A 7 -3.67 -11.97 1.58
N LYS A 8 -2.49 -11.50 1.98
CA LYS A 8 -2.27 -10.10 2.37
C LYS A 8 -1.81 -9.28 1.18
N ARG A 9 -2.53 -8.19 0.90
CA ARG A 9 -2.27 -7.32 -0.25
C ARG A 9 -1.87 -5.93 0.25
N ILE A 10 -0.76 -5.41 -0.25
CA ILE A 10 -0.38 -4.01 -0.06
C ILE A 10 -0.81 -3.22 -1.30
N ILE A 11 -1.69 -2.25 -1.12
CA ILE A 11 -2.19 -1.41 -2.19
C ILE A 11 -1.60 -0.02 -2.01
N THR A 12 -0.86 0.47 -2.99
CA THR A 12 -0.28 1.81 -2.94
C THR A 12 -1.20 2.84 -3.58
N CYS A 13 -1.24 4.07 -3.05
CA CYS A 13 -2.13 5.11 -3.56
C CYS A 13 -1.49 6.49 -3.44
N GLN A 14 -1.41 7.19 -4.57
CA GLN A 14 -0.78 8.50 -4.72
C GLN A 14 -1.78 9.54 -5.26
N GLY A 15 -3.07 9.19 -5.28
CA GLY A 15 -4.16 10.04 -5.76
C GLY A 15 -5.44 9.27 -6.02
N THR A 16 -6.55 10.00 -6.19
CA THR A 16 -7.89 9.42 -6.39
C THR A 16 -7.98 8.53 -7.63
N ILE A 17 -7.34 8.91 -8.74
CA ILE A 17 -7.32 8.07 -9.95
C ILE A 17 -6.67 6.71 -9.69
N GLN A 18 -5.58 6.69 -8.92
CA GLN A 18 -4.89 5.44 -8.59
C GLN A 18 -5.70 4.58 -7.63
N LEU A 19 -6.47 5.18 -6.71
CA LEU A 19 -7.40 4.43 -5.86
C LEU A 19 -8.44 3.69 -6.71
N VAL A 20 -9.07 4.38 -7.67
CA VAL A 20 -10.09 3.78 -8.56
C VAL A 20 -9.48 2.70 -9.45
N THR A 21 -8.28 2.93 -10.00
CA THR A 21 -7.60 1.92 -10.81
C THR A 21 -7.22 0.69 -9.97
N ALA A 22 -6.70 0.87 -8.76
CA ALA A 22 -6.38 -0.22 -7.86
C ALA A 22 -7.61 -1.09 -7.55
N LEU A 23 -8.76 -0.46 -7.23
CA LEU A 23 -10.01 -1.18 -6.97
C LEU A 23 -10.49 -1.98 -8.18
N SER A 24 -10.37 -1.41 -9.39
CA SER A 24 -10.71 -2.09 -10.63
C SER A 24 -9.84 -3.35 -10.83
N VAL A 25 -8.54 -3.23 -10.60
CA VAL A 25 -7.56 -4.33 -10.73
C VAL A 25 -7.80 -5.40 -9.68
N LEU A 26 -8.05 -5.01 -8.42
CA LEU A 26 -8.40 -5.94 -7.35
C LEU A 26 -9.65 -6.75 -7.72
N SER A 27 -10.73 -6.07 -8.15
CA SER A 27 -11.96 -6.75 -8.53
C SER A 27 -11.76 -7.71 -9.71
N TYR A 28 -11.00 -7.31 -10.72
CA TYR A 28 -10.68 -8.19 -11.85
C TYR A 28 -9.87 -9.41 -11.42
N ARG A 29 -8.85 -9.20 -10.57
CA ARG A 29 -7.97 -10.27 -10.09
C ARG A 29 -8.68 -11.28 -9.20
N GLU A 30 -9.60 -10.83 -8.35
CA GLU A 30 -10.45 -11.72 -7.56
C GLU A 30 -11.33 -12.61 -8.45
N LYS A 31 -11.88 -12.05 -9.52
CA LYS A 31 -12.65 -12.82 -10.52
C LYS A 31 -11.79 -13.83 -11.26
N GLU A 32 -10.56 -13.47 -11.63
CA GLU A 32 -9.63 -14.40 -12.30
C GLU A 32 -9.20 -15.55 -11.40
N GLN A 33 -8.97 -15.29 -10.10
CA GLN A 33 -8.58 -16.35 -9.17
C GLN A 33 -9.73 -17.33 -8.92
N ASN A 34 -10.99 -16.86 -8.93
CA ASN A 34 -12.22 -17.66 -8.82
C ASN A 34 -12.18 -18.73 -7.70
N ASP A 35 -11.41 -18.48 -6.64
CA ASP A 35 -11.16 -19.41 -5.56
C ASP A 35 -11.87 -18.92 -4.29
N LEU A 36 -13.03 -19.53 -4.02
CA LEU A 36 -13.87 -19.22 -2.86
C LEU A 36 -13.20 -19.56 -1.52
N THR A 37 -12.03 -20.19 -1.53
CA THR A 37 -11.26 -20.49 -0.32
C THR A 37 -10.26 -19.39 0.03
N ILE A 38 -10.11 -18.35 -0.80
CA ILE A 38 -9.20 -17.24 -0.50
C ILE A 38 -9.94 -16.17 0.32
N LYS A 39 -9.28 -15.71 1.39
CA LYS A 39 -9.66 -14.49 2.10
C LYS A 39 -8.58 -13.44 1.91
N TYR A 40 -8.96 -12.28 1.41
CA TYR A 40 -8.04 -11.17 1.25
C TYR A 40 -7.97 -10.30 2.50
N GLN A 41 -6.79 -9.73 2.74
CA GLN A 41 -6.56 -8.70 3.74
C GLN A 41 -5.83 -7.53 3.09
N ASP A 42 -6.55 -6.44 2.92
CA ASP A 42 -6.09 -5.30 2.13
C ASP A 42 -5.58 -4.18 3.02
N TYR A 43 -4.37 -3.73 2.73
CA TYR A 43 -3.72 -2.62 3.41
C TYR A 43 -3.51 -1.52 2.38
N LEU A 44 -4.30 -0.45 2.47
CA LEU A 44 -4.14 0.74 1.64
C LEU A 44 -3.05 1.63 2.23
N VAL A 45 -2.04 1.94 1.43
CA VAL A 45 -0.93 2.83 1.78
C VAL A 45 -1.01 4.07 0.91
N ILE A 46 -1.45 5.18 1.50
CA ILE A 46 -1.52 6.49 0.89
C ILE A 46 -0.20 7.21 1.15
N TYR A 47 0.48 7.71 0.12
CA TYR A 47 1.75 8.43 0.24
C TYR A 47 2.10 9.14 -1.06
N HIS A 48 3.08 10.07 -1.01
CA HIS A 48 3.54 10.85 -2.17
C HIS A 48 2.38 11.39 -3.02
N LEU A 49 1.39 12.00 -2.34
CA LEU A 49 0.24 12.57 -3.00
C LEU A 49 0.65 13.74 -3.89
N TYR A 50 0.06 13.78 -5.08
CA TYR A 50 0.19 14.92 -5.97
C TYR A 50 -0.87 15.97 -5.60
N SER A 51 -0.55 16.85 -4.67
CA SER A 51 -1.40 17.97 -4.26
C SER A 51 -0.62 19.29 -4.28
N PRO A 52 -1.31 20.43 -4.43
CA PRO A 52 -0.71 21.73 -4.16
C PRO A 52 -0.12 21.80 -2.74
N PRO A 53 0.93 22.62 -2.52
CA PRO A 53 1.47 22.87 -1.19
C PRO A 53 0.38 23.34 -0.22
N GLY A 54 0.42 22.83 1.00
CA GLY A 54 -0.55 23.18 2.05
C GLY A 54 -1.89 22.44 1.99
N GLN A 55 -2.14 21.60 0.98
CA GLN A 55 -3.40 20.85 0.84
C GLN A 55 -3.25 19.34 1.05
N ILE A 56 -2.04 18.87 1.33
CA ILE A 56 -1.72 17.43 1.26
C ILE A 56 -2.46 16.60 2.30
N ASP A 57 -2.59 17.10 3.53
CA ASP A 57 -3.27 16.39 4.62
C ASP A 57 -4.78 16.32 4.39
N GLU A 58 -5.38 17.42 3.95
CA GLU A 58 -6.80 17.46 3.58
C GLU A 58 -7.09 16.51 2.41
N PHE A 59 -6.20 16.46 1.41
CA PHE A 59 -6.33 15.55 0.30
C PHE A 59 -6.15 14.09 0.71
N ALA A 60 -5.20 13.79 1.60
CA ALA A 60 -5.04 12.45 2.17
C ALA A 60 -6.29 12.01 2.95
N ALA A 61 -6.85 12.90 3.77
CA ALA A 61 -8.09 12.65 4.50
C ALA A 61 -9.27 12.41 3.55
N PHE A 62 -9.36 13.17 2.46
CA PHE A 62 -10.37 12.97 1.41
C PHE A 62 -10.23 11.60 0.72
N ILE A 63 -9.02 11.21 0.31
CA ILE A 63 -8.76 9.89 -0.29
C ILE A 63 -9.12 8.77 0.68
N LYS A 64 -8.73 8.91 1.96
CA LYS A 64 -9.10 7.94 3.00
C LYS A 64 -10.61 7.80 3.12
N LYS A 65 -11.34 8.92 3.14
CA LYS A 65 -12.81 8.91 3.17
C LYS A 65 -13.40 8.22 1.95
N ILE A 66 -12.87 8.45 0.74
CA ILE A 66 -13.32 7.72 -0.45
C ILE A 66 -13.06 6.22 -0.26
N ALA A 67 -11.84 5.83 0.13
CA ALA A 67 -11.45 4.44 0.31
C ALA A 67 -12.39 3.70 1.28
N GLU A 68 -12.72 4.32 2.42
CA GLU A 68 -13.66 3.78 3.41
C GLU A 68 -15.08 3.59 2.87
N LEU A 69 -15.48 4.35 1.82
CA LEU A 69 -16.80 4.22 1.19
C LEU A 69 -16.86 3.16 0.09
N VAL A 70 -15.74 2.80 -0.53
CA VAL A 70 -15.71 2.01 -1.78
C VAL A 70 -15.05 0.64 -1.65
N GLY A 71 -14.59 0.25 -0.47
CA GLY A 71 -13.96 -1.04 -0.26
C GLY A 71 -13.83 -1.41 1.21
N GLU A 72 -13.63 -2.70 1.45
CA GLU A 72 -13.30 -3.22 2.78
C GLU A 72 -11.79 -3.25 2.94
N TRP A 73 -11.28 -2.48 3.90
CA TRP A 73 -9.85 -2.39 4.17
C TRP A 73 -9.56 -2.97 5.54
N HIS A 74 -8.53 -3.80 5.63
CA HIS A 74 -8.01 -4.22 6.93
C HIS A 74 -7.37 -3.03 7.65
N LYS A 75 -6.64 -2.18 6.89
CA LYS A 75 -6.09 -0.93 7.39
C LYS A 75 -5.88 0.06 6.25
N ILE A 76 -6.13 1.33 6.53
CA ILE A 76 -5.76 2.45 5.66
C ILE A 76 -4.71 3.27 6.42
N VAL A 77 -3.52 3.41 5.85
CA VAL A 77 -2.43 4.21 6.40
C VAL A 77 -2.10 5.35 5.45
N TYR A 78 -1.87 6.53 6.01
CA TYR A 78 -1.24 7.64 5.32
C TYR A 78 0.18 7.78 5.86
N ILE A 79 1.18 7.66 4.98
CA ILE A 79 2.57 7.96 5.31
C ILE A 79 2.84 9.39 4.85
N THR A 80 3.09 10.28 5.80
CA THR A 80 3.28 11.71 5.53
C THR A 80 4.60 11.97 4.82
N PRO A 81 4.76 13.14 4.14
CA PRO A 81 6.05 13.54 3.57
C PRO A 81 7.18 13.57 4.60
N GLU A 82 6.89 14.01 5.82
CA GLU A 82 7.87 14.08 6.92
C GLU A 82 8.32 12.68 7.33
N GLN A 83 7.39 11.72 7.41
CA GLN A 83 7.73 10.32 7.70
C GLN A 83 8.57 9.69 6.59
N LEU A 84 8.27 9.97 5.33
CA LEU A 84 9.07 9.47 4.20
C LEU A 84 10.46 10.11 4.19
N SER A 85 10.55 11.42 4.44
CA SER A 85 11.81 12.15 4.52
C SER A 85 12.68 11.65 5.68
N ASP A 86 12.08 11.37 6.84
CA ASP A 86 12.77 10.75 7.98
C ASP A 86 13.33 9.37 7.60
N ILE A 87 12.55 8.52 6.91
CA ILE A 87 13.03 7.23 6.42
C ILE A 87 14.18 7.41 5.42
N GLU A 88 14.03 8.31 4.45
CA GLU A 88 15.04 8.58 3.43
C GLU A 88 16.36 9.04 4.06
N SER A 89 16.30 9.94 5.03
CA SER A 89 17.48 10.41 5.76
C SER A 89 18.20 9.28 6.51
N ARG A 90 17.49 8.23 6.91
CA ARG A 90 18.03 7.10 7.68
C ARG A 90 18.71 6.04 6.82
N LEU A 91 18.56 6.07 5.50
CA LEU A 91 19.08 5.04 4.61
C LEU A 91 20.61 4.92 4.67
N ASP A 92 21.32 6.04 4.90
CA ASP A 92 22.78 6.09 4.89
C ASP A 92 23.43 5.47 6.13
N TYR A 93 22.70 5.37 7.25
CA TYR A 93 23.26 4.94 8.54
C TYR A 93 22.44 3.86 9.26
N SER A 94 21.34 3.41 8.67
CA SER A 94 20.51 2.32 9.21
C SER A 94 20.60 1.07 8.35
N SER A 95 20.66 -0.10 9.00
CA SER A 95 20.54 -1.37 8.29
C SER A 95 19.15 -1.53 7.65
N PRO A 96 19.04 -2.13 6.45
CA PRO A 96 17.76 -2.33 5.77
C PRO A 96 16.67 -2.98 6.64
N SER A 97 17.04 -3.93 7.50
CA SER A 97 16.12 -4.60 8.43
C SER A 97 15.44 -3.63 9.41
N LYS A 98 16.13 -2.58 9.86
CA LYS A 98 15.57 -1.55 10.74
C LYS A 98 14.57 -0.69 9.98
N ILE A 99 14.92 -0.30 8.75
CA ILE A 99 14.03 0.47 7.88
C ILE A 99 12.75 -0.33 7.57
N PHE A 100 12.89 -1.59 7.17
CA PHE A 100 11.73 -2.46 6.89
C PHE A 100 10.85 -2.64 8.12
N ARG A 101 11.42 -2.78 9.32
CA ARG A 101 10.64 -2.85 10.55
C ARG A 101 9.78 -1.59 10.77
N ILE A 102 10.34 -0.39 10.57
CA ILE A 102 9.59 0.86 10.68
C ILE A 102 8.42 0.86 9.69
N VAL A 103 8.66 0.48 8.44
CA VAL A 103 7.60 0.41 7.41
C VAL A 103 6.53 -0.62 7.78
N HIS A 104 6.92 -1.80 8.29
CA HIS A 104 5.99 -2.82 8.75
C HIS A 104 5.08 -2.32 9.88
N GLU A 105 5.64 -1.57 10.84
CA GLU A 105 4.89 -0.97 11.95
C GLU A 105 3.89 0.08 11.45
N MET A 106 4.34 0.98 10.54
CA MET A 106 3.47 1.98 9.91
C MET A 106 2.30 1.31 9.17
N VAL A 107 2.59 0.37 8.29
CA VAL A 107 1.59 -0.32 7.47
C VAL A 107 0.73 -1.27 8.30
N GLY A 108 1.26 -1.86 9.37
CA GLY A 108 0.54 -2.79 10.24
C GLY A 108 0.63 -4.26 9.82
N THR A 109 1.55 -4.61 8.92
CA THR A 109 1.86 -6.00 8.57
C THR A 109 3.34 -6.14 8.22
N ASN A 110 3.93 -7.29 8.56
CA ASN A 110 5.32 -7.63 8.25
C ASN A 110 5.47 -8.52 7.01
N ARG A 111 4.35 -8.85 6.35
CA ARG A 111 4.32 -9.66 5.14
C ARG A 111 3.25 -9.17 4.19
N ALA A 112 3.52 -9.38 2.91
CA ALA A 112 2.58 -9.25 1.82
C ALA A 112 2.78 -10.40 0.85
N ASP A 113 1.68 -10.96 0.38
CA ASP A 113 1.65 -11.96 -0.69
C ASP A 113 1.58 -11.26 -2.06
N GLU A 114 1.00 -10.05 -2.10
CA GLU A 114 0.90 -9.21 -3.30
C GLU A 114 1.15 -7.74 -2.97
N ILE A 115 1.74 -7.00 -3.89
CA ILE A 115 1.92 -5.54 -3.83
C ILE A 115 1.46 -4.89 -5.14
N TYR A 116 0.55 -3.93 -5.02
CA TYR A 116 -0.10 -3.23 -6.12
C TYR A 116 0.41 -1.80 -6.21
N LEU A 117 0.91 -1.40 -7.39
CA LEU A 117 1.54 -0.10 -7.58
C LEU A 117 1.43 0.44 -8.99
N CYS A 118 1.30 1.77 -9.10
CA CYS A 118 1.16 2.42 -10.41
C CYS A 118 2.50 2.61 -11.16
N ARG A 119 3.62 2.67 -10.43
CA ARG A 119 4.97 2.95 -10.99
C ARG A 119 6.05 2.46 -10.04
N ASN A 120 7.27 2.22 -10.51
CA ASN A 120 8.34 1.57 -9.71
C ASN A 120 9.58 2.45 -9.43
N TRP A 121 9.66 3.67 -9.97
CA TRP A 121 10.87 4.50 -9.87
C TRP A 121 10.85 5.51 -8.70
N MET A 122 9.69 5.80 -8.12
CA MET A 122 9.57 6.77 -7.04
C MET A 122 10.03 6.17 -5.70
N PHE A 123 10.69 6.97 -4.85
CA PHE A 123 11.25 6.51 -3.58
C PHE A 123 10.28 5.66 -2.75
N GLY A 124 9.08 6.17 -2.44
CA GLY A 124 8.09 5.43 -1.64
C GLY A 124 7.67 4.09 -2.27
N ASN A 125 7.66 4.00 -3.61
CA ASN A 125 7.33 2.77 -4.32
C ASN A 125 8.49 1.77 -4.15
N GLN A 126 9.73 2.22 -4.34
CA GLN A 126 10.91 1.38 -4.12
C GLN A 126 11.01 0.91 -2.67
N LEU A 127 10.73 1.80 -1.71
CA LEU A 127 10.69 1.48 -0.29
C LEU A 127 9.72 0.34 0.00
N LEU A 128 8.47 0.44 -0.48
CA LEU A 128 7.45 -0.59 -0.25
C LEU A 128 7.77 -1.89 -1.01
N ILE A 129 8.24 -1.82 -2.26
CA ILE A 129 8.65 -3.00 -3.03
C ILE A 129 9.79 -3.74 -2.32
N ASN A 130 10.78 -3.03 -1.78
CA ASN A 130 11.91 -3.63 -1.11
C ASN A 130 11.53 -4.18 0.27
N THR A 131 10.64 -3.49 0.99
CA THR A 131 10.09 -3.96 2.27
C THR A 131 9.31 -5.26 2.08
N TYR A 132 8.46 -5.32 1.06
CA TYR A 132 7.62 -6.48 0.74
C TYR A 132 8.14 -7.29 -0.44
N LYS A 133 9.47 -7.49 -0.51
CA LYS A 133 10.16 -8.07 -1.67
C LYS A 133 9.64 -9.45 -2.09
N SER A 134 9.11 -10.25 -1.16
CA SER A 134 8.56 -11.58 -1.43
C SER A 134 7.19 -11.56 -2.10
N GLY A 135 6.47 -10.44 -2.04
CA GLY A 135 5.14 -10.31 -2.62
C GLY A 135 5.18 -10.25 -4.14
N LEU A 136 4.15 -10.82 -4.78
CA LEU A 136 3.95 -10.67 -6.23
C LEU A 136 3.68 -9.19 -6.55
N LYS A 137 4.49 -8.63 -7.45
CA LYS A 137 4.36 -7.24 -7.88
C LYS A 137 3.33 -7.14 -9.00
N ILE A 138 2.33 -6.29 -8.82
CA ILE A 138 1.24 -6.08 -9.76
C ILE A 138 1.23 -4.59 -10.09
N CYS A 139 1.59 -4.27 -11.34
CA CYS A 139 1.57 -2.89 -11.82
C CYS A 139 0.26 -2.59 -12.54
N TYR A 140 -0.28 -1.39 -12.36
CA TYR A 140 -1.52 -0.93 -12.98
C TYR A 140 -1.47 0.53 -13.45
#